data_AF-A0A3M7LZH5-F1
#
_entry.id   AF-A0A3M7LZH5-F1
#
_cell.length_a   1.000
_cell.length_b   1.000
_cell.length_c   1.000
_cell.angle_alpha   90.00
_cell.angle_beta   90.00
_cell.angle_gamma   90.00
#
_symmetry.space_group_name_H-M   'P 1'
#
loop_
_entity.id
_entity.type
_entity.pdbx_description
1 polymer ?
#
loop_
_entity_poly.entity_id
_entity_poly.type
_entity_poly.pdbx_seq_one_letter_code
_entity_poly.pdbx_strand_id
1 'polypeptide(L)'
;MEYDKANTPPANPFQASLTLTSSVENPGVPGESDCSQDTGEFKPMQMLMETPLTVECGVDLTVKLVTHEELLCCHSKLLSGRFAKAKPLRAQYKRTKTISDQLAEYVFPEVSPKEFEDGGLEAQVMPLIIHAYDEQLPLVAHLKKIKMVIDETVQEQITAKNIRKITAKDLARAEDLPTRLSYLKSRSIQIIAERLFVMIHQINKKEEKIALNDEVRAAAQHRIFLPGVDEETVLSLMRWIYQGTLHYQDTERLYNILQLAIMLGVEALAETCLTKLYNAASDSIRDALDSGVALRSMLGFGPDPVDNVLGVIFKHVTQDKCTPKRLQDLITDTLAVSLDKELFEEVKGVLSLEMALQIIEAMLCYGQHAKSELCLEDCIKDKEEKSVQDEVENSIGS
;
A
#
# COMPACT_ATOMS: atom_id res chain seq x y z
N MET A 1 35.92 -0.79 -22.91
CA MET A 1 34.83 -0.61 -21.94
C MET A 1 34.16 0.69 -22.29
N GLU A 2 33.03 0.60 -22.99
CA GLU A 2 32.27 1.76 -23.46
C GLU A 2 31.58 2.43 -22.27
N TYR A 3 31.81 3.73 -22.11
CA TYR A 3 31.13 4.55 -21.11
C TYR A 3 29.76 4.95 -21.67
N ASP A 4 28.70 4.44 -21.04
CA ASP A 4 27.33 4.86 -21.30
C ASP A 4 27.17 6.37 -21.05
N LYS A 5 26.68 7.07 -22.08
CA LYS A 5 26.33 8.49 -22.03
C LYS A 5 25.26 8.72 -20.95
N ALA A 6 25.58 9.56 -19.98
CA ALA A 6 24.65 10.02 -18.96
C ALA A 6 23.52 10.83 -19.60
N ASN A 7 22.30 10.28 -19.56
CA ASN A 7 21.07 11.03 -19.85
C ASN A 7 20.77 11.96 -18.66
N THR A 8 20.96 13.25 -18.87
CA THR A 8 20.54 14.33 -17.96
C THR A 8 19.00 14.42 -17.96
N PRO A 9 18.32 14.38 -16.80
CA PRO A 9 16.87 14.53 -16.77
C PRO A 9 16.47 16.01 -16.90
N PRO A 10 15.35 16.34 -17.57
CA PRO A 10 14.85 17.70 -17.62
C PRO A 10 14.26 18.11 -16.26
N ALA A 11 14.61 19.31 -15.81
CA ALA A 11 13.92 19.97 -14.70
C ALA A 11 12.56 20.45 -15.21
N ASN A 12 11.47 19.92 -14.63
CA ASN A 12 10.14 20.48 -14.84
C ASN A 12 9.39 20.54 -13.50
N PRO A 13 8.84 21.70 -13.11
CA PRO A 13 8.03 21.82 -11.91
C PRO A 13 6.58 21.39 -12.24
N PHE A 14 6.15 20.24 -11.73
CA PHE A 14 4.74 19.88 -11.74
C PHE A 14 4.02 20.67 -10.62
N GLN A 15 3.28 21.70 -11.01
CA GLN A 15 2.18 22.25 -10.21
C GLN A 15 1.06 21.20 -10.16
N ALA A 16 0.69 20.77 -8.96
CA ALA A 16 -0.54 20.02 -8.74
C ALA A 16 -1.73 20.99 -8.83
N SER A 17 -2.35 21.07 -10.01
CA SER A 17 -3.65 21.71 -10.18
C SER A 17 -4.76 20.75 -9.74
N LEU A 18 -5.23 20.89 -8.50
CA LEU A 18 -6.55 20.42 -8.12
C LEU A 18 -7.55 21.52 -8.51
N THR A 19 -8.20 21.36 -9.66
CA THR A 19 -9.36 22.17 -10.03
C THR A 19 -10.44 21.24 -10.52
N LEU A 20 -11.29 20.79 -9.60
CA LEU A 20 -12.59 20.20 -9.92
C LEU A 20 -13.54 21.35 -10.27
N THR A 21 -13.62 21.70 -11.55
CA THR A 21 -14.68 22.57 -12.07
C THR A 21 -15.93 21.73 -12.33
N SER A 22 -16.97 21.91 -11.50
CA SER A 22 -18.33 21.52 -11.85
C SER A 22 -19.00 22.66 -12.62
N SER A 23 -19.53 22.37 -13.81
CA SER A 23 -20.54 23.19 -14.48
C SER A 23 -21.03 22.48 -15.74
N VAL A 24 -22.06 21.67 -15.59
CA VAL A 24 -23.01 21.38 -16.68
C VAL A 24 -24.40 21.49 -16.07
N GLU A 25 -25.03 22.64 -16.27
CA GLU A 25 -26.47 22.81 -16.09
C GLU A 25 -27.18 22.07 -17.22
N ASN A 26 -28.07 21.13 -16.86
CA ASN A 26 -29.06 20.56 -17.77
C ASN A 26 -30.46 20.81 -17.18
N PRO A 27 -31.43 21.31 -17.97
CA PRO A 27 -32.75 21.62 -17.45
C PRO A 27 -33.70 20.42 -17.53
N GLY A 28 -34.32 20.12 -16.39
CA GLY A 28 -35.77 19.87 -16.29
C GLY A 28 -36.32 18.49 -16.65
N VAL A 29 -36.43 17.62 -15.64
CA VAL A 29 -37.51 16.62 -15.54
C VAL A 29 -38.06 16.66 -14.11
N PRO A 30 -39.38 16.81 -13.90
CA PRO A 30 -39.96 16.87 -12.57
C PRO A 30 -40.41 15.48 -12.08
N GLY A 31 -40.00 15.15 -10.86
CA GLY A 31 -40.78 14.27 -9.98
C GLY A 31 -40.11 12.95 -9.63
N GLU A 32 -39.39 12.94 -8.51
CA GLU A 32 -39.58 11.95 -7.44
C GLU A 32 -38.93 12.48 -6.15
N SER A 33 -39.56 12.16 -5.03
CA SER A 33 -39.36 12.75 -3.71
C SER A 33 -38.04 12.32 -3.06
N ASP A 34 -36.99 13.11 -3.26
CA ASP A 34 -35.70 12.94 -2.58
C ASP A 34 -35.77 13.37 -1.11
N CYS A 35 -35.64 12.40 -0.21
CA CYS A 35 -35.18 12.63 1.16
C CYS A 35 -33.69 13.02 1.10
N SER A 36 -33.40 14.27 0.75
CA SER A 36 -32.07 14.85 0.86
C SER A 36 -31.69 14.96 2.35
N GLN A 37 -31.11 13.89 2.88
CA GLN A 37 -30.37 13.97 4.13
C GLN A 37 -29.19 14.90 3.87
N ASP A 38 -29.18 16.00 4.62
CA ASP A 38 -28.14 17.01 4.66
C ASP A 38 -26.83 16.33 5.15
N THR A 39 -26.10 15.72 4.21
CA THR A 39 -24.78 15.16 4.46
C THR A 39 -23.84 16.34 4.62
N GLY A 40 -23.75 16.87 5.84
CA GLY A 40 -22.83 17.95 6.18
C GLY A 40 -21.45 17.66 5.58
N GLU A 41 -20.99 18.57 4.72
CA GLU A 41 -19.73 18.45 3.99
C GLU A 41 -18.59 18.27 4.99
N PHE A 42 -18.04 17.06 5.07
CA PHE A 42 -16.93 16.75 5.97
C PHE A 42 -15.72 17.59 5.55
N LYS A 43 -15.33 18.54 6.39
CA LYS A 43 -14.11 19.34 6.23
C LYS A 43 -13.06 18.76 7.17
N PRO A 44 -12.09 17.97 6.67
CA PRO A 44 -11.00 17.49 7.53
C PRO A 44 -10.32 18.69 8.17
N MET A 45 -9.96 18.57 9.45
CA MET A 45 -9.21 19.61 10.15
C MET A 45 -7.93 19.89 9.35
N GLN A 46 -7.63 21.17 9.09
CA GLN A 46 -6.50 21.58 8.22
C GLN A 46 -5.16 20.93 8.62
N MET A 47 -4.97 20.61 9.90
CA MET A 47 -3.79 19.92 10.43
C MET A 47 -3.58 18.50 9.87
N LEU A 48 -4.60 17.87 9.30
CA LEU A 48 -4.50 16.53 8.71
C LEU A 48 -3.99 16.53 7.26
N MET A 49 -3.72 17.71 6.71
CA MET A 49 -3.32 17.93 5.32
C MET A 49 -1.88 18.44 5.20
N GLU A 50 -1.05 18.26 6.23
CA GLU A 50 0.29 18.86 6.32
C GLU A 50 1.32 18.11 5.48
N THR A 51 1.31 16.77 5.52
CA THR A 51 2.38 15.97 4.91
C THR A 51 1.87 15.18 3.70
N PRO A 52 2.08 15.66 2.46
CA PRO A 52 1.72 14.90 1.28
C PRO A 52 2.58 13.64 1.13
N LEU A 53 1.94 12.56 0.71
CA LEU A 53 2.52 11.26 0.40
C LEU A 53 2.11 10.85 -1.01
N THR A 54 3.04 10.23 -1.74
CA THR A 54 2.75 9.66 -3.06
C THR A 54 2.43 8.17 -2.91
N VAL A 55 1.26 7.75 -3.36
CA VAL A 55 0.88 6.34 -3.50
C VAL A 55 1.13 5.95 -4.95
N GLU A 56 2.01 4.99 -5.16
CA GLU A 56 2.34 4.44 -6.48
C GLU A 56 1.68 3.07 -6.64
N CYS A 57 0.84 2.92 -7.66
CA CYS A 57 0.03 1.71 -7.87
C CYS A 57 0.02 1.25 -9.34
N GLY A 58 -0.62 0.10 -9.58
CA GLY A 58 -0.60 -0.62 -10.86
C GLY A 58 0.50 -1.69 -10.92
N VAL A 59 0.53 -2.45 -12.02
CA VAL A 59 1.52 -3.52 -12.24
C VAL A 59 2.95 -2.97 -12.28
N ASP A 60 3.13 -1.81 -12.92
CA ASP A 60 4.44 -1.17 -13.11
C ASP A 60 4.69 0.04 -12.18
N LEU A 61 3.80 0.29 -11.21
CA LEU A 61 3.87 1.45 -10.30
C LEU A 61 3.92 2.82 -11.01
N THR A 62 3.35 2.90 -12.21
CA THR A 62 3.37 4.11 -13.05
C THR A 62 2.35 5.15 -12.63
N VAL A 63 1.24 4.71 -12.03
CA VAL A 63 0.17 5.58 -11.54
C VAL A 63 0.58 6.18 -10.22
N LYS A 64 0.48 7.50 -10.08
CA LYS A 64 0.87 8.25 -8.88
C LYS A 64 -0.30 9.06 -8.36
N LEU A 65 -0.72 8.77 -7.14
CA LEU A 65 -1.78 9.47 -6.43
C LEU A 65 -1.20 10.19 -5.21
N VAL A 66 -1.75 11.34 -4.83
CA VAL A 66 -1.27 12.11 -3.67
C VAL A 66 -2.31 12.08 -2.55
N THR A 67 -1.89 11.64 -1.37
CA THR A 67 -2.70 11.64 -0.14
C THR A 67 -1.92 12.26 1.02
N HIS A 68 -2.46 12.30 2.23
CA HIS A 68 -1.82 12.88 3.40
C HIS A 68 -1.53 11.83 4.47
N GLU A 69 -0.35 11.94 5.08
CA GLU A 69 0.14 11.00 6.10
C GLU A 69 -0.74 10.96 7.32
N GLU A 70 -1.14 12.13 7.81
CA GLU A 70 -1.90 12.27 9.04
C GLU A 70 -3.27 11.59 8.92
N LEU A 71 -3.95 11.76 7.78
CA LEU A 71 -5.22 11.08 7.48
C LEU A 71 -5.06 9.56 7.47
N LEU A 72 -4.03 9.04 6.79
CA LEU A 72 -3.77 7.60 6.78
C LEU A 72 -3.48 7.07 8.20
N CYS A 73 -2.73 7.82 9.01
CA CYS A 73 -2.42 7.44 10.38
C CYS A 73 -3.66 7.43 11.30
N CYS A 74 -4.65 8.30 11.05
CA CYS A 74 -5.91 8.28 11.79
C CYS A 74 -6.69 6.98 11.58
N HIS A 75 -6.61 6.41 10.37
CA HIS A 75 -7.38 5.22 9.99
C HIS A 75 -6.59 3.90 10.07
N SER A 76 -5.26 3.95 10.14
CA SER A 76 -4.40 2.76 10.20
C SER A 76 -3.31 2.86 11.26
N LYS A 77 -3.42 1.99 12.28
CA LYS A 77 -2.37 1.80 13.30
C LYS A 77 -1.08 1.25 12.70
N LEU A 78 -1.21 0.36 11.71
CA LEU A 78 -0.08 -0.23 10.99
C LEU A 78 0.76 0.85 10.31
N LEU A 79 0.10 1.72 9.54
CA LEU A 79 0.76 2.83 8.85
C LEU A 79 1.33 3.85 9.84
N SER A 80 0.59 4.19 10.90
CA SER A 80 1.09 5.06 11.98
C SER A 80 2.39 4.53 12.59
N GLY A 81 2.45 3.23 12.92
CA GLY A 81 3.68 2.59 13.41
C GLY A 81 4.82 2.58 12.37
N ARG A 82 4.51 2.38 11.10
CA ARG A 82 5.47 2.41 9.98
C ARG A 82 6.06 3.81 9.80
N PHE A 83 5.23 4.85 9.77
CA PHE A 83 5.67 6.24 9.64
C PHE A 83 6.48 6.70 10.85
N ALA A 84 6.09 6.30 12.07
CA ALA A 84 6.88 6.57 13.26
C ALA A 84 8.31 6.00 13.16
N LYS A 85 8.46 4.76 12.67
CA LYS A 85 9.78 4.14 12.42
C LYS A 85 10.55 4.84 11.29
N ALA A 86 9.85 5.41 10.32
CA ALA A 86 10.43 6.11 9.18
C ALA A 86 10.94 7.52 9.50
N LYS A 87 10.42 8.19 10.55
CA LYS A 87 10.79 9.58 10.91
C LYS A 87 12.29 9.86 11.03
N PRO A 88 13.11 9.04 11.72
CA PRO A 88 14.56 9.27 11.80
C PRO A 88 15.23 9.21 10.43
N LEU A 89 14.79 8.28 9.58
CA LEU A 89 15.34 8.07 8.24
C LEU A 89 14.89 9.19 7.28
N ARG A 90 13.69 9.73 7.45
CA ARG A 90 13.19 10.90 6.71
C ARG A 90 14.07 12.13 6.92
N ALA A 91 14.48 12.39 8.17
CA ALA A 91 15.41 13.48 8.47
C ALA A 91 16.77 13.27 7.76
N GLN A 92 17.22 12.02 7.67
CA GLN A 92 18.43 11.67 6.93
C GLN A 92 18.26 11.93 5.42
N TYR A 93 17.25 11.37 4.78
CA TYR A 93 16.99 11.61 3.35
C TYR A 93 16.83 13.10 3.02
N LYS A 94 16.14 13.86 3.87
CA LYS A 94 16.00 15.31 3.71
C LYS A 94 17.36 16.01 3.69
N ARG A 95 18.25 15.70 4.64
CA ARG A 95 19.62 16.24 4.64
C ARG A 95 20.40 15.83 3.40
N THR A 96 20.30 14.57 2.97
CA THR A 96 21.02 14.07 1.78
C THR A 96 20.59 14.85 0.55
N LYS A 97 19.27 15.04 0.42
CA LYS A 97 18.66 15.79 -0.66
C LYS A 97 19.08 17.26 -0.64
N THR A 98 19.03 17.92 0.52
CA THR A 98 19.49 19.32 0.64
C THR A 98 20.95 19.50 0.21
N ILE A 99 21.85 18.60 0.63
CA ILE A 99 23.27 18.67 0.22
C ILE A 99 23.41 18.39 -1.28
N SER A 100 22.67 17.41 -1.80
CA SER A 100 22.65 17.10 -3.23
C SER A 100 22.16 18.30 -4.06
N ASP A 101 21.09 18.95 -3.63
CA ASP A 101 20.49 20.11 -4.31
C ASP A 101 21.45 21.31 -4.24
N GLN A 102 22.06 21.57 -3.08
CA GLN A 102 23.07 22.62 -2.92
C GLN A 102 24.31 22.35 -3.78
N LEU A 103 24.83 21.12 -3.82
CA LEU A 103 25.94 20.77 -4.69
C LEU A 103 25.55 20.91 -6.17
N ALA A 104 24.30 20.59 -6.54
CA ALA A 104 23.82 20.73 -7.90
C ALA A 104 23.91 22.18 -8.40
N GLU A 105 23.67 23.18 -7.56
CA GLU A 105 23.78 24.61 -7.94
C GLU A 105 25.20 25.00 -8.40
N TYR A 106 26.23 24.27 -7.95
CA TYR A 106 27.62 24.51 -8.32
C TYR A 106 28.13 23.58 -9.44
N VAL A 107 27.34 22.57 -9.80
CA VAL A 107 27.65 21.58 -10.84
C VAL A 107 26.78 21.77 -12.08
N PHE A 108 25.55 22.30 -11.93
CA PHE A 108 24.52 22.46 -12.96
C PHE A 108 23.84 23.85 -12.90
N PRO A 109 23.76 24.61 -14.01
CA PRO A 109 24.44 24.38 -15.30
C PRO A 109 25.97 24.32 -15.10
N GLU A 110 26.69 23.67 -16.02
CA GLU A 110 28.15 23.48 -15.93
C GLU A 110 28.84 24.83 -15.69
N VAL A 111 29.15 25.14 -14.42
CA VAL A 111 29.92 26.32 -14.06
C VAL A 111 31.31 26.08 -14.60
N SER A 112 31.78 26.92 -15.51
CA SER A 112 33.12 26.72 -16.05
C SER A 112 34.15 26.86 -14.91
N PRO A 113 35.30 26.18 -14.98
CA PRO A 113 36.34 26.29 -13.94
C PRO A 113 36.79 27.73 -13.68
N LYS A 114 36.69 28.59 -14.71
CA LYS A 114 37.01 30.00 -14.60
C LYS A 114 35.94 30.78 -13.84
N GLU A 115 34.66 30.55 -14.14
CA GLU A 115 33.55 31.19 -13.39
C GLU A 115 33.53 30.74 -11.93
N PHE A 116 33.86 29.47 -11.67
CA PHE A 116 33.96 28.93 -10.31
C PHE A 116 35.07 29.64 -9.51
N GLU A 117 36.24 29.85 -10.13
CA GLU A 117 37.37 30.53 -9.53
C GLU A 117 37.15 32.05 -9.41
N ASP A 118 36.71 32.73 -10.47
CA ASP A 118 36.45 34.17 -10.50
C ASP A 118 35.33 34.55 -9.51
N GLY A 119 34.35 33.66 -9.31
CA GLY A 119 33.26 33.81 -8.35
C GLY A 119 33.62 33.45 -6.90
N GLY A 120 34.80 32.88 -6.65
CA GLY A 120 35.21 32.44 -5.31
C GLY A 120 34.28 31.37 -4.71
N LEU A 121 33.66 30.53 -5.55
CA LEU A 121 32.64 29.58 -5.13
C LEU A 121 33.19 28.48 -4.22
N GLU A 122 34.52 28.29 -4.17
CA GLU A 122 35.15 27.34 -3.25
C GLU A 122 34.78 27.61 -1.78
N ALA A 123 34.56 28.86 -1.40
CA ALA A 123 34.24 29.23 -0.01
C ALA A 123 32.85 28.74 0.42
N GLN A 124 31.95 28.56 -0.54
CA GLN A 124 30.58 28.08 -0.32
C GLN A 124 30.51 26.55 -0.40
N VAL A 125 31.31 25.96 -1.29
CA VAL A 125 31.34 24.51 -1.55
C VAL A 125 32.14 23.74 -0.49
N MET A 126 33.24 24.31 0.03
CA MET A 126 34.04 23.65 1.06
C MET A 126 33.23 23.23 2.31
N PRO A 127 32.38 24.10 2.89
CA PRO A 127 31.47 23.70 3.97
C PRO A 127 30.58 22.51 3.62
N LEU A 128 30.10 22.40 2.38
CA LEU A 128 29.26 21.27 1.94
C LEU A 128 30.06 19.96 1.90
N ILE A 129 31.29 20.00 1.40
CA ILE A 129 32.19 18.84 1.36
C ILE A 129 32.56 18.40 2.78
N ILE A 130 32.91 19.35 3.65
CA ILE A 130 33.26 19.09 5.05
C ILE A 130 32.05 18.51 5.79
N HIS A 131 30.89 19.14 5.64
CA HIS A 131 29.64 18.65 6.22
C HIS A 131 29.38 17.22 5.75
N ALA A 132 29.52 16.94 4.44
CA ALA A 132 29.38 15.61 3.86
C ALA A 132 30.33 14.53 4.41
N TYR A 133 31.50 14.95 4.89
CA TYR A 133 32.53 14.07 5.41
C TYR A 133 32.41 13.87 6.93
N ASP A 134 32.20 14.93 7.71
CA ASP A 134 32.28 14.91 9.16
C ASP A 134 30.96 14.55 9.84
N GLU A 135 29.85 15.04 9.31
CA GLU A 135 28.56 14.66 9.87
C GLU A 135 28.28 13.19 9.55
N GLN A 136 27.42 12.56 10.36
CA GLN A 136 26.80 11.29 9.97
C GLN A 136 25.86 11.55 8.79
N LEU A 137 26.43 11.93 7.64
CA LEU A 137 25.71 12.16 6.41
C LEU A 137 25.09 10.85 5.95
N PRO A 138 23.88 10.94 5.42
CA PRO A 138 22.77 10.86 6.36
C PRO A 138 22.41 9.40 6.56
N LEU A 139 22.72 8.61 5.55
CA LEU A 139 22.61 7.18 5.56
C LEU A 139 23.95 6.61 6.01
N VAL A 140 24.05 6.28 7.30
CA VAL A 140 25.25 5.72 7.95
C VAL A 140 25.89 4.59 7.13
N ALA A 141 25.06 3.79 6.44
CA ALA A 141 25.51 2.70 5.57
C ALA A 141 26.42 3.13 4.39
N HIS A 142 26.33 4.37 3.94
CA HIS A 142 27.09 4.88 2.78
C HIS A 142 28.22 5.84 3.14
N LEU A 143 28.34 6.23 4.42
CA LEU A 143 29.34 7.20 4.89
C LEU A 143 30.77 6.81 4.49
N LYS A 144 31.14 5.53 4.64
CA LYS A 144 32.47 5.02 4.25
C LYS A 144 32.79 5.29 2.78
N LYS A 145 31.80 5.12 1.89
CA LYS A 145 31.98 5.34 0.44
C LYS A 145 32.14 6.82 0.12
N ILE A 146 31.35 7.68 0.77
CA ILE A 146 31.46 9.13 0.62
C ILE A 146 32.85 9.60 1.05
N LYS A 147 33.31 9.20 2.24
CA LYS A 147 34.66 9.53 2.74
C LYS A 147 35.75 9.08 1.78
N MET A 148 35.66 7.83 1.31
CA MET A 148 36.62 7.27 0.35
C MET A 148 36.69 8.09 -0.95
N VAL A 149 35.55 8.48 -1.55
CA VAL A 149 35.54 9.32 -2.76
C VAL A 149 36.18 10.68 -2.52
N ILE A 150 35.87 11.32 -1.38
CA ILE A 150 36.45 12.62 -1.03
C ILE A 150 37.97 12.47 -0.84
N ASP A 151 38.41 11.49 -0.05
CA ASP A 151 39.83 11.26 0.25
C ASP A 151 40.64 10.90 -1.00
N GLU A 152 40.14 9.99 -1.84
CA GLU A 152 40.77 9.61 -3.11
C GLU A 152 40.90 10.82 -4.02
N THR A 153 39.83 11.60 -4.16
CA THR A 153 39.84 12.78 -5.04
C THR A 153 40.77 13.87 -4.51
N VAL A 154 40.78 14.14 -3.20
CA VAL A 154 41.73 15.07 -2.58
C VAL A 154 43.16 14.58 -2.83
N GLN A 155 43.44 13.30 -2.63
CA GLN A 155 44.77 12.73 -2.82
C GLN A 155 45.23 12.78 -4.29
N GLU A 156 44.33 12.55 -5.24
CA GLU A 156 44.58 12.74 -6.68
C GLU A 156 44.99 14.19 -6.97
N GLN A 157 44.27 15.17 -6.42
CA GLN A 157 44.58 16.60 -6.64
C GLN A 157 45.91 17.03 -5.99
N ILE A 158 46.25 16.47 -4.82
CA ILE A 158 47.55 16.70 -4.16
C ILE A 158 48.68 16.13 -5.02
N THR A 159 48.53 14.89 -5.49
CA THR A 159 49.52 14.21 -6.35
C THR A 159 49.72 14.96 -7.67
N ALA A 160 48.64 15.52 -8.23
CA ALA A 160 48.66 16.36 -9.43
C ALA A 160 49.27 17.76 -9.22
N LYS A 161 49.73 18.10 -8.00
CA LYS A 161 50.28 19.42 -7.63
C LYS A 161 49.29 20.58 -7.80
N ASN A 162 47.98 20.31 -7.67
CA ASN A 162 46.95 21.34 -7.71
C ASN A 162 46.74 22.00 -6.34
N ILE A 163 47.84 22.45 -5.72
CA ILE A 163 47.92 22.98 -4.36
C ILE A 163 48.42 24.44 -4.33
N ARG A 164 48.04 25.20 -3.30
CA ARG A 164 48.40 26.61 -3.07
C ARG A 164 49.56 26.67 -2.08
N LYS A 165 50.71 27.26 -2.49
CA LYS A 165 51.79 27.77 -1.61
C LYS A 165 52.42 26.79 -0.58
N ILE A 166 52.12 25.49 -0.64
CA ILE A 166 52.66 24.45 0.27
C ILE A 166 53.27 23.30 -0.52
N THR A 167 54.17 22.51 0.10
CA THR A 167 54.67 21.29 -0.52
C THR A 167 53.66 20.15 -0.41
N ALA A 168 53.61 19.27 -1.41
CA ALA A 168 52.73 18.11 -1.39
C ALA A 168 53.01 17.16 -0.21
N LYS A 169 54.25 17.14 0.30
CA LYS A 169 54.64 16.30 1.45
C LYS A 169 54.04 16.81 2.76
N ASP A 170 54.02 18.12 2.97
CA ASP A 170 53.46 18.71 4.18
C ASP A 170 51.94 18.57 4.19
N LEU A 171 51.30 18.75 3.03
CA LEU A 171 49.85 18.59 2.90
C LEU A 171 49.38 17.13 3.04
N ALA A 172 50.17 16.17 2.56
CA ALA A 172 49.88 14.75 2.73
C ALA A 172 49.96 14.27 4.19
N ARG A 173 50.59 15.06 5.09
CA ARG A 173 50.66 14.78 6.52
C ARG A 173 49.53 15.41 7.33
N ALA A 174 48.76 16.33 6.74
CA ALA A 174 47.59 16.89 7.40
C ALA A 174 46.50 15.82 7.45
N GLU A 175 46.07 15.44 8.65
CA GLU A 175 45.02 14.42 8.84
C GLU A 175 43.62 15.01 8.65
N ASP A 176 43.45 16.31 8.88
CA ASP A 176 42.14 16.95 8.87
C ASP A 176 41.74 17.42 7.47
N LEU A 177 40.52 17.07 7.07
CA LEU A 177 39.97 17.44 5.76
C LEU A 177 39.87 18.96 5.56
N PRO A 178 39.40 19.78 6.52
CA PRO A 178 39.29 21.22 6.33
C PRO A 178 40.62 21.89 5.96
N THR A 179 41.70 21.53 6.65
CA THR A 179 43.05 22.01 6.33
C THR A 179 43.46 21.55 4.95
N ARG A 180 43.28 20.26 4.61
CA ARG A 180 43.61 19.73 3.28
C ARG A 180 42.93 20.51 2.16
N LEU A 181 41.62 20.77 2.29
CA LEU A 181 40.83 21.53 1.31
C LEU A 181 41.29 22.99 1.19
N SER A 182 41.65 23.65 2.30
CA SER A 182 42.09 25.06 2.29
C SER A 182 43.34 25.32 1.43
N TYR A 183 44.18 24.30 1.25
CA TYR A 183 45.38 24.38 0.43
C TYR A 183 45.16 23.94 -1.03
N LEU A 184 43.97 23.49 -1.42
CA LEU A 184 43.69 23.12 -2.80
C LEU A 184 43.36 24.35 -3.67
N LYS A 185 43.68 24.29 -4.96
CA LYS A 185 43.22 25.30 -5.93
C LYS A 185 41.70 25.24 -6.10
N SER A 186 41.07 26.34 -6.50
CA SER A 186 39.60 26.42 -6.67
C SER A 186 39.05 25.31 -7.59
N ARG A 187 39.70 25.11 -8.75
CA ARG A 187 39.39 23.99 -9.66
C ARG A 187 39.41 22.60 -9.01
N SER A 188 40.29 22.35 -8.05
CA SER A 188 40.35 21.06 -7.35
C SER A 188 39.12 20.86 -6.45
N ILE A 189 38.65 21.94 -5.80
CA ILE A 189 37.44 21.92 -4.97
C ILE A 189 36.21 21.61 -5.83
N GLN A 190 36.12 22.24 -7.01
CA GLN A 190 35.07 21.95 -7.98
C GLN A 190 35.03 20.46 -8.37
N ILE A 191 36.18 19.86 -8.73
CA ILE A 191 36.27 18.43 -9.09
C ILE A 191 35.80 17.53 -7.93
N ILE A 192 36.15 17.87 -6.69
CA ILE A 192 35.69 17.12 -5.51
C ILE A 192 34.16 17.23 -5.37
N ALA A 193 33.61 18.42 -5.54
CA ALA A 193 32.17 18.66 -5.48
C ALA A 193 31.39 17.89 -6.56
N GLU A 194 31.89 17.89 -7.80
CA GLU A 194 31.32 17.12 -8.91
C GLU A 194 31.29 15.62 -8.61
N ARG A 195 32.42 15.05 -8.14
CA ARG A 195 32.49 13.62 -7.79
C ARG A 195 31.60 13.27 -6.60
N LEU A 196 31.54 14.15 -5.60
CA LEU A 196 30.67 13.98 -4.45
C LEU A 196 29.19 14.01 -4.86
N PHE A 197 28.80 14.97 -5.71
CA PHE A 197 27.45 15.07 -6.26
C PHE A 197 27.07 13.78 -6.99
N VAL A 198 27.93 13.29 -7.90
CA VAL A 198 27.68 12.05 -8.64
C VAL A 198 27.50 10.86 -7.68
N MET A 199 28.33 10.75 -6.64
CA MET A 199 28.23 9.69 -5.64
C MET A 199 26.93 9.77 -4.84
N ILE A 200 26.55 10.95 -4.36
CA ILE A 200 25.28 11.16 -3.62
C ILE A 200 24.08 10.83 -4.52
N HIS A 201 24.10 11.24 -5.78
CA HIS A 201 23.05 10.93 -6.75
C HIS A 201 22.91 9.42 -6.99
N GLN A 202 24.03 8.70 -7.11
CA GLN A 202 24.03 7.24 -7.23
C GLN A 202 23.49 6.57 -5.97
N ILE A 203 23.82 7.08 -4.78
CA ILE A 203 23.27 6.59 -3.51
C ILE A 203 21.75 6.80 -3.48
N ASN A 204 21.26 8.00 -3.82
CA ASN A 204 19.83 8.29 -3.84
C ASN A 204 19.08 7.34 -4.79
N LYS A 205 19.58 7.15 -6.02
CA LYS A 205 19.01 6.18 -6.97
C LYS A 205 19.01 4.75 -6.44
N LYS A 206 20.07 4.36 -5.72
CA LYS A 206 20.14 3.02 -5.11
C LYS A 206 19.10 2.87 -3.99
N GLU A 207 18.96 3.89 -3.16
CA GLU A 207 18.01 3.91 -2.04
C GLU A 207 16.55 3.92 -2.51
N GLU A 208 16.24 4.61 -3.60
CA GLU A 208 14.93 4.53 -4.27
C GLU A 208 14.61 3.10 -4.71
N LYS A 209 15.59 2.37 -5.25
CA LYS A 209 15.40 0.96 -5.63
C LYS A 209 15.21 0.03 -4.43
N ILE A 210 15.92 0.29 -3.33
CA ILE A 210 15.75 -0.49 -2.10
C ILE A 210 14.36 -0.24 -1.50
N ALA A 211 13.87 1.00 -1.55
CA ALA A 211 12.55 1.36 -1.02
C ALA A 211 11.39 0.59 -1.68
N LEU A 212 11.54 0.12 -2.92
CA LEU A 212 10.53 -0.74 -3.58
C LEU A 212 10.22 -2.03 -2.79
N ASN A 213 11.18 -2.51 -1.99
CA ASN A 213 11.05 -3.74 -1.22
C ASN A 213 11.08 -3.50 0.31
N ASP A 214 11.26 -2.25 0.75
CA ASP A 214 11.37 -1.87 2.16
C ASP A 214 10.36 -0.76 2.45
N GLU A 215 9.25 -1.16 3.07
CA GLU A 215 8.12 -0.27 3.36
C GLU A 215 8.49 0.90 4.28
N VAL A 216 9.48 0.72 5.17
CA VAL A 216 9.93 1.78 6.09
C VAL A 216 10.76 2.80 5.33
N ARG A 217 11.61 2.35 4.40
CA ARG A 217 12.36 3.25 3.51
C ARG A 217 11.43 3.99 2.54
N ALA A 218 10.43 3.31 1.98
CA ALA A 218 9.39 3.93 1.17
C ALA A 218 8.68 5.05 1.95
N ALA A 219 8.21 4.73 3.16
CA ALA A 219 7.56 5.70 4.05
C ALA A 219 8.47 6.88 4.43
N ALA A 220 9.77 6.64 4.61
CA ALA A 220 10.75 7.68 4.89
C ALA A 220 10.98 8.62 3.70
N GLN A 221 10.76 8.12 2.48
CA GLN A 221 10.76 8.89 1.23
C GLN A 221 9.37 9.43 0.85
N HIS A 222 8.40 9.40 1.77
CA HIS A 222 7.02 9.84 1.54
C HIS A 222 6.29 9.09 0.43
N ARG A 223 6.56 7.78 0.30
CA ARG A 223 5.98 6.91 -0.73
C ARG A 223 5.32 5.67 -0.12
N ILE A 224 4.25 5.20 -0.76
CA ILE A 224 3.63 3.89 -0.53
C ILE A 224 3.59 3.18 -1.87
N PHE A 225 4.06 1.94 -1.92
CA PHE A 225 4.01 1.11 -3.12
C PHE A 225 2.91 0.06 -2.99
N LEU A 226 2.04 -0.01 -3.99
CA LEU A 226 0.92 -0.95 -4.07
C LEU A 226 0.97 -1.72 -5.40
N PRO A 227 1.93 -2.66 -5.55
CA PRO A 227 2.09 -3.40 -6.79
C PRO A 227 0.85 -4.25 -7.07
N GLY A 228 0.32 -4.18 -8.30
CA GLY A 228 -0.83 -4.95 -8.74
C GLY A 228 -2.20 -4.44 -8.27
N VAL A 229 -2.23 -3.38 -7.45
CA VAL A 229 -3.49 -2.72 -7.06
C VAL A 229 -3.85 -1.69 -8.12
N ASP A 230 -5.08 -1.73 -8.63
CA ASP A 230 -5.53 -0.81 -9.66
C ASP A 230 -5.86 0.59 -9.10
N GLU A 231 -5.78 1.60 -9.97
CA GLU A 231 -5.94 3.01 -9.61
C GLU A 231 -7.28 3.31 -8.93
N GLU A 232 -8.37 2.82 -9.51
CA GLU A 232 -9.72 3.07 -9.02
C GLU A 232 -9.93 2.51 -7.60
N THR A 233 -9.18 1.47 -7.19
CA THR A 233 -9.33 0.81 -5.88
C THR A 233 -8.69 1.71 -4.83
N VAL A 234 -7.52 2.25 -5.18
CA VAL A 234 -6.83 3.25 -4.37
C VAL A 234 -7.65 4.53 -4.27
N LEU A 235 -8.25 5.00 -5.38
CA LEU A 235 -9.13 6.18 -5.37
C LEU A 235 -10.37 5.97 -4.49
N SER A 236 -10.96 4.77 -4.48
CA SER A 236 -12.12 4.44 -3.64
C SER A 236 -11.76 4.45 -2.15
N LEU A 237 -10.60 3.87 -1.80
CA LEU A 237 -10.02 3.96 -0.44
C LEU A 237 -9.78 5.42 -0.05
N MET A 238 -9.14 6.21 -0.91
CA MET A 238 -8.86 7.61 -0.64
C MET A 238 -10.16 8.39 -0.44
N ARG A 239 -11.14 8.23 -1.33
CA ARG A 239 -12.45 8.88 -1.19
C ARG A 239 -13.10 8.54 0.15
N TRP A 240 -13.04 7.28 0.57
CA TRP A 240 -13.54 6.88 1.89
C TRP A 240 -12.80 7.57 3.04
N ILE A 241 -11.47 7.68 2.98
CA ILE A 241 -10.68 8.41 3.99
C ILE A 241 -11.07 9.89 4.07
N TYR A 242 -11.28 10.54 2.91
CA TYR A 242 -11.60 11.97 2.86
C TYR A 242 -13.07 12.29 3.12
N GLN A 243 -14.00 11.42 2.75
CA GLN A 243 -15.44 11.72 2.75
C GLN A 243 -16.23 10.84 3.71
N GLY A 244 -15.63 9.79 4.26
CA GLY A 244 -16.30 8.79 5.11
C GLY A 244 -17.24 7.85 4.36
N THR A 245 -17.41 8.02 3.04
CA THR A 245 -18.39 7.28 2.23
C THR A 245 -17.70 6.33 1.26
N LEU A 246 -18.08 5.04 1.33
CA LEU A 246 -17.53 4.00 0.49
C LEU A 246 -18.32 3.90 -0.81
N HIS A 247 -17.64 4.18 -1.93
CA HIS A 247 -18.20 4.05 -3.27
C HIS A 247 -17.52 2.89 -3.99
N TYR A 248 -18.31 2.03 -4.64
CA TYR A 248 -17.84 0.90 -5.44
C TYR A 248 -18.88 0.59 -6.53
N GLN A 249 -18.43 0.03 -7.65
CA GLN A 249 -19.30 -0.26 -8.80
C GLN A 249 -19.89 -1.67 -8.73
N ASP A 250 -19.07 -2.65 -8.36
CA ASP A 250 -19.43 -4.07 -8.34
C ASP A 250 -18.78 -4.81 -7.14
N THR A 251 -19.11 -6.10 -7.00
CA THR A 251 -18.61 -6.95 -5.91
C THR A 251 -17.10 -7.22 -5.99
N GLU A 252 -16.53 -7.37 -7.18
CA GLU A 252 -15.09 -7.61 -7.36
C GLU A 252 -14.32 -6.37 -6.86
N ARG A 253 -14.79 -5.19 -7.22
CA ARG A 253 -14.30 -3.89 -6.73
C ARG A 253 -14.32 -3.81 -5.21
N LEU A 254 -15.45 -4.18 -4.60
CA LEU A 254 -15.61 -4.16 -3.15
C LEU A 254 -14.65 -5.14 -2.46
N TYR A 255 -14.42 -6.31 -3.05
CA TYR A 255 -13.44 -7.27 -2.57
C TYR A 255 -12.00 -6.75 -2.70
N ASN A 256 -11.65 -6.10 -3.82
CA ASN A 256 -10.33 -5.48 -4.01
C ASN A 256 -10.09 -4.36 -2.99
N ILE A 257 -11.11 -3.56 -2.66
CA ILE A 257 -11.03 -2.54 -1.60
C ILE A 257 -10.85 -3.20 -0.23
N LEU A 258 -11.55 -4.30 0.05
CA LEU A 258 -11.35 -5.09 1.28
C LEU A 258 -9.89 -5.55 1.41
N GLN A 259 -9.33 -6.15 0.36
CA GLN A 259 -7.93 -6.62 0.36
C GLN A 259 -6.95 -5.46 0.57
N LEU A 260 -7.16 -4.34 -0.11
CA LEU A 260 -6.34 -3.15 0.07
C LEU A 260 -6.44 -2.61 1.52
N ALA A 261 -7.64 -2.56 2.08
CA ALA A 261 -7.86 -2.11 3.46
C ALA A 261 -7.15 -3.01 4.47
N ILE A 262 -7.19 -4.33 4.29
CA ILE A 262 -6.45 -5.30 5.12
C ILE A 262 -4.94 -5.08 4.97
N MET A 263 -4.44 -5.00 3.75
CA MET A 263 -3.01 -4.79 3.45
C MET A 263 -2.47 -3.52 4.11
N LEU A 264 -3.25 -2.44 4.11
CA LEU A 264 -2.88 -1.17 4.72
C LEU A 264 -3.24 -1.07 6.21
N GLY A 265 -3.88 -2.08 6.80
CA GLY A 265 -4.31 -2.09 8.20
C GLY A 265 -5.39 -1.05 8.53
N VAL A 266 -6.27 -0.77 7.57
CA VAL A 266 -7.43 0.12 7.74
C VAL A 266 -8.63 -0.71 8.22
N GLU A 267 -8.60 -1.09 9.50
CA GLU A 267 -9.52 -2.06 10.12
C GLU A 267 -11.01 -1.70 9.92
N ALA A 268 -11.38 -0.42 10.11
CA ALA A 268 -12.77 0.01 10.01
C ALA A 268 -13.34 -0.11 8.58
N LEU A 269 -12.53 0.20 7.56
CA LEU A 269 -12.94 0.03 6.17
C LEU A 269 -13.00 -1.45 5.80
N ALA A 270 -12.02 -2.25 6.24
CA ALA A 270 -12.03 -3.69 6.02
C ALA A 270 -13.30 -4.32 6.58
N GLU A 271 -13.68 -3.99 7.82
CA GLU A 271 -14.92 -4.49 8.44
C GLU A 271 -16.18 -4.02 7.69
N THR A 272 -16.19 -2.76 7.22
CA THR A 272 -17.31 -2.23 6.42
C THR A 272 -17.48 -2.99 5.11
N CYS A 273 -16.38 -3.25 4.40
CA CYS A 273 -16.42 -4.02 3.15
C CYS A 273 -16.82 -5.46 3.41
N LEU A 274 -16.24 -6.09 4.44
CA LEU A 274 -16.54 -7.45 4.85
C LEU A 274 -18.03 -7.64 5.18
N THR A 275 -18.61 -6.75 5.97
CA THR A 275 -20.03 -6.82 6.34
C THR A 275 -20.93 -6.66 5.11
N LYS A 276 -20.60 -5.73 4.19
CA LYS A 276 -21.36 -5.58 2.94
C LYS A 276 -21.30 -6.83 2.06
N LEU A 277 -20.10 -7.39 1.87
CA LEU A 277 -19.90 -8.63 1.10
C LEU A 277 -20.63 -9.82 1.74
N TYR A 278 -20.50 -9.99 3.05
CA TYR A 278 -21.14 -11.07 3.79
C TYR A 278 -22.67 -11.00 3.69
N ASN A 279 -23.25 -9.81 3.91
CA ASN A 279 -24.70 -9.64 3.83
C ASN A 279 -25.21 -9.89 2.42
N ALA A 280 -24.56 -9.31 1.41
CA ALA A 280 -24.96 -9.52 0.02
C ALA A 280 -24.86 -11.00 -0.41
N ALA A 281 -23.81 -11.72 0.01
CA ALA A 281 -23.69 -13.15 -0.20
C ALA A 281 -24.79 -13.94 0.53
N SER A 282 -25.02 -13.65 1.81
CA SER A 282 -26.01 -14.34 2.63
C SER A 282 -27.43 -14.14 2.13
N ASP A 283 -27.78 -12.92 1.71
CA ASP A 283 -29.08 -12.62 1.13
C ASP A 283 -29.23 -13.31 -0.23
N SER A 284 -28.18 -13.29 -1.07
CA SER A 284 -28.18 -14.02 -2.34
C SER A 284 -28.39 -15.53 -2.15
N ILE A 285 -27.71 -16.14 -1.16
CA ILE A 285 -27.88 -17.56 -0.82
C ILE A 285 -29.33 -17.84 -0.37
N ARG A 286 -29.88 -16.98 0.50
CA ARG A 286 -31.25 -17.14 1.01
C ARG A 286 -32.28 -17.03 -0.11
N ASP A 287 -32.18 -15.99 -0.93
CA ASP A 287 -33.10 -15.75 -2.04
C ASP A 287 -33.08 -16.90 -3.06
N ALA A 288 -31.91 -17.50 -3.30
CA ALA A 288 -31.77 -18.65 -4.17
C ALA A 288 -32.40 -19.92 -3.56
N LEU A 289 -32.20 -20.16 -2.27
CA LEU A 289 -32.84 -21.28 -1.56
C LEU A 289 -34.37 -21.13 -1.61
N ASP A 290 -34.89 -19.93 -1.33
CA ASP A 290 -36.33 -19.64 -1.36
C ASP A 290 -36.91 -19.77 -2.77
N SER A 291 -36.13 -19.47 -3.80
CA SER A 291 -36.53 -19.57 -5.21
C SER A 291 -36.26 -20.95 -5.82
N GLY A 292 -35.68 -21.90 -5.07
CA GLY A 292 -35.28 -23.20 -5.58
C GLY A 292 -34.19 -23.15 -6.67
N VAL A 293 -33.40 -22.07 -6.72
CA VAL A 293 -32.27 -21.92 -7.65
C VAL A 293 -31.10 -22.75 -7.13
N ALA A 294 -30.59 -23.66 -7.96
CA ALA A 294 -29.45 -24.49 -7.60
C ALA A 294 -28.18 -23.66 -7.36
N LEU A 295 -27.45 -23.97 -6.27
CA LEU A 295 -26.21 -23.27 -5.89
C LEU A 295 -25.17 -23.25 -7.02
N ARG A 296 -25.08 -24.32 -7.84
CA ARG A 296 -24.18 -24.37 -9.01
C ARG A 296 -24.37 -23.19 -9.97
N SER A 297 -25.63 -22.78 -10.19
CA SER A 297 -25.95 -21.67 -11.07
C SER A 297 -25.47 -20.36 -10.47
N MET A 298 -25.52 -20.24 -9.14
CA MET A 298 -25.06 -19.05 -8.46
C MET A 298 -23.54 -18.89 -8.45
N LEU A 299 -22.82 -20.00 -8.37
CA LEU A 299 -21.36 -20.01 -8.41
C LEU A 299 -20.80 -19.80 -9.83
N GLY A 300 -21.68 -19.62 -10.83
CA GLY A 300 -21.29 -19.35 -12.21
C GLY A 300 -21.01 -20.60 -13.05
N PHE A 301 -21.39 -21.79 -12.57
CA PHE A 301 -21.30 -23.03 -13.36
C PHE A 301 -22.54 -23.28 -14.24
N GLY A 302 -23.56 -22.44 -14.10
CA GLY A 302 -24.77 -22.49 -14.92
C GLY A 302 -24.60 -21.90 -16.34
N PRO A 303 -25.56 -22.14 -17.24
CA PRO A 303 -25.53 -21.63 -18.62
C PRO A 303 -25.69 -20.11 -18.71
N ASP A 304 -26.30 -19.48 -17.71
CA ASP A 304 -26.56 -18.04 -17.68
C ASP A 304 -25.65 -17.35 -16.66
N PRO A 305 -24.83 -16.36 -17.07
CA PRO A 305 -24.05 -15.55 -16.15
C PRO A 305 -25.00 -14.58 -15.45
N VAL A 306 -25.49 -14.99 -14.29
CA VAL A 306 -26.09 -14.06 -13.34
C VAL A 306 -24.96 -13.18 -12.80
N ASP A 307 -25.17 -11.87 -12.70
CA ASP A 307 -24.27 -10.94 -12.02
C ASP A 307 -24.20 -11.32 -10.53
N ASN A 308 -23.38 -12.33 -10.23
CA ASN A 308 -23.51 -13.08 -9.01
C ASN A 308 -22.39 -12.75 -8.04
N VAL A 309 -22.76 -11.89 -7.09
CA VAL A 309 -22.04 -11.58 -5.86
C VAL A 309 -21.40 -12.84 -5.25
N LEU A 310 -22.15 -13.96 -5.20
CA LEU A 310 -21.69 -15.20 -4.61
C LEU A 310 -20.58 -15.87 -5.43
N GLY A 311 -20.67 -15.83 -6.76
CA GLY A 311 -19.64 -16.38 -7.66
C GLY A 311 -18.30 -15.64 -7.50
N VAL A 312 -18.34 -14.31 -7.41
CA VAL A 312 -17.16 -13.48 -7.14
C VAL A 312 -16.55 -13.82 -5.78
N ILE A 313 -17.37 -13.87 -4.72
CA ILE A 313 -16.89 -14.17 -3.37
C ILE A 313 -16.33 -15.60 -3.30
N PHE A 314 -16.99 -16.58 -3.92
CA PHE A 314 -16.51 -17.96 -3.99
C PHE A 314 -15.16 -18.07 -4.71
N LYS A 315 -15.01 -17.43 -5.87
CA LYS A 315 -13.75 -17.35 -6.61
C LYS A 315 -12.63 -16.82 -5.70
N HIS A 316 -12.87 -15.73 -5.00
CA HIS A 316 -11.86 -15.17 -4.10
C HIS A 316 -11.58 -16.03 -2.86
N VAL A 317 -12.61 -16.57 -2.20
CA VAL A 317 -12.44 -17.45 -1.02
C VAL A 317 -11.62 -18.69 -1.36
N THR A 318 -11.78 -19.23 -2.58
CA THR A 318 -11.06 -20.42 -3.02
C THR A 318 -9.62 -20.14 -3.48
N GLN A 319 -9.34 -18.95 -3.99
CA GLN A 319 -8.03 -18.59 -4.58
C GLN A 319 -7.13 -17.80 -3.61
N ASP A 320 -7.72 -16.94 -2.78
CA ASP A 320 -6.98 -15.97 -1.97
C ASP A 320 -6.72 -16.50 -0.55
N LYS A 321 -5.42 -16.66 -0.23
CA LYS A 321 -4.95 -17.12 1.09
C LYS A 321 -5.29 -16.17 2.24
N CYS A 322 -5.61 -14.91 1.94
CA CYS A 322 -5.88 -13.86 2.91
C CYS A 322 -7.36 -13.52 3.02
N THR A 323 -8.24 -14.40 2.54
CA THR A 323 -9.69 -14.22 2.69
C THR A 323 -10.08 -14.16 4.18
N PRO A 324 -10.91 -13.19 4.60
CA PRO A 324 -11.40 -13.16 5.97
C PRO A 324 -12.20 -14.42 6.33
N LYS A 325 -11.89 -14.98 7.50
CA LYS A 325 -12.51 -16.22 8.01
C LYS A 325 -14.04 -16.19 7.94
N ARG A 326 -14.68 -15.06 8.20
CA ARG A 326 -16.14 -14.92 8.15
C ARG A 326 -16.75 -15.21 6.77
N LEU A 327 -16.07 -14.84 5.66
CA LEU A 327 -16.51 -15.20 4.31
C LEU A 327 -16.18 -16.66 3.99
N GLN A 328 -15.04 -17.15 4.46
CA GLN A 328 -14.64 -18.55 4.31
C GLN A 328 -15.64 -19.49 4.98
N ASP A 329 -16.02 -19.20 6.23
CA ASP A 329 -17.01 -19.95 7.00
C ASP A 329 -18.36 -19.94 6.27
N LEU A 330 -18.83 -18.77 5.79
CA LEU A 330 -20.07 -18.65 5.01
C LEU A 330 -20.09 -19.58 3.79
N ILE A 331 -19.04 -19.55 2.98
CA ILE A 331 -18.95 -20.40 1.78
C ILE A 331 -18.82 -21.88 2.16
N THR A 332 -18.03 -22.20 3.19
CA THR A 332 -17.83 -23.57 3.67
C THR A 332 -19.14 -24.18 4.15
N ASP A 333 -19.89 -23.46 4.97
CA ASP A 333 -21.19 -23.88 5.50
C ASP A 333 -22.21 -24.04 4.36
N THR A 334 -22.25 -23.08 3.44
CA THR A 334 -23.17 -23.11 2.29
C THR A 334 -22.90 -24.32 1.39
N LEU A 335 -21.63 -24.61 1.11
CA LEU A 335 -21.25 -25.81 0.36
C LEU A 335 -21.59 -27.06 1.16
N ALA A 336 -21.25 -27.14 2.45
CA ALA A 336 -21.51 -28.32 3.26
C ALA A 336 -22.99 -28.72 3.30
N VAL A 337 -23.91 -27.75 3.28
CA VAL A 337 -25.36 -27.98 3.23
C VAL A 337 -25.85 -28.37 1.83
N SER A 338 -25.25 -27.81 0.78
CA SER A 338 -25.78 -27.88 -0.59
C SER A 338 -24.96 -28.74 -1.55
N LEU A 339 -23.87 -29.37 -1.08
CA LEU A 339 -22.94 -30.12 -1.93
C LEU A 339 -23.58 -31.43 -2.39
N ASP A 340 -23.91 -31.50 -3.67
CA ASP A 340 -24.23 -32.73 -4.37
C ASP A 340 -23.04 -33.22 -5.22
N LYS A 341 -23.22 -34.38 -5.84
CA LYS A 341 -22.19 -35.01 -6.68
C LYS A 341 -21.83 -34.16 -7.90
N GLU A 342 -22.81 -33.48 -8.51
CA GLU A 342 -22.58 -32.70 -9.73
C GLU A 342 -21.78 -31.44 -9.38
N LEU A 343 -22.20 -30.71 -8.36
CA LEU A 343 -21.50 -29.53 -7.86
C LEU A 343 -20.07 -29.86 -7.40
N PHE A 344 -19.87 -30.99 -6.71
CA PHE A 344 -18.54 -31.41 -6.29
C PHE A 344 -17.58 -31.61 -7.47
N GLU A 345 -18.04 -32.23 -8.55
CA GLU A 345 -17.23 -32.45 -9.74
C GLU A 345 -16.78 -31.14 -10.40
N GLU A 346 -17.59 -30.07 -10.29
CA GLU A 346 -17.28 -28.73 -10.78
C GLU A 346 -16.29 -27.99 -9.86
N VAL A 347 -16.50 -28.06 -8.53
CA VAL A 347 -15.69 -27.28 -7.58
C VAL A 347 -14.36 -27.94 -7.19
N LYS A 348 -14.21 -29.26 -7.30
CA LYS A 348 -13.01 -29.97 -6.80
C LYS A 348 -11.69 -29.50 -7.41
N GLY A 349 -11.72 -28.91 -8.61
CA GLY A 349 -10.54 -28.40 -9.30
C GLY A 349 -10.07 -27.04 -8.79
N VAL A 350 -10.95 -26.27 -8.13
CA VAL A 350 -10.66 -24.93 -7.60
C VAL A 350 -10.48 -24.91 -6.08
N LEU A 351 -10.99 -25.91 -5.37
CA LEU A 351 -10.84 -26.00 -3.92
C LEU A 351 -9.39 -26.34 -3.52
N SER A 352 -8.86 -25.59 -2.55
CA SER A 352 -7.64 -25.97 -1.86
C SER A 352 -7.88 -27.20 -0.97
N LEU A 353 -6.83 -27.96 -0.68
CA LEU A 353 -6.93 -29.12 0.23
C LEU A 353 -7.46 -28.70 1.61
N GLU A 354 -7.02 -27.56 2.12
CA GLU A 354 -7.46 -27.01 3.41
C GLU A 354 -8.96 -26.72 3.41
N MET A 355 -9.46 -26.05 2.37
CA MET A 355 -10.88 -25.74 2.26
C MET A 355 -11.73 -27.01 2.05
N ALA A 356 -11.24 -27.98 1.28
CA ALA A 356 -11.92 -29.26 1.12
C ALA A 356 -12.06 -30.01 2.46
N LEU A 357 -11.03 -29.97 3.32
CA LEU A 357 -11.10 -30.54 4.67
C LEU A 357 -12.13 -29.80 5.54
N GLN A 358 -12.14 -28.46 5.51
CA GLN A 358 -13.12 -27.66 6.23
C GLN A 358 -14.57 -27.97 5.81
N ILE A 359 -14.81 -28.14 4.50
CA ILE A 359 -16.13 -28.53 3.99
C ILE A 359 -16.53 -29.91 4.52
N ILE A 360 -15.62 -30.89 4.47
CA ILE A 360 -15.89 -32.25 5.00
C ILE A 360 -16.20 -32.19 6.50
N GLU A 361 -15.44 -31.42 7.27
CA GLU A 361 -15.69 -31.22 8.70
C GLU A 361 -17.06 -30.60 8.95
N ALA A 362 -17.42 -29.55 8.20
CA ALA A 362 -18.74 -28.93 8.29
C ALA A 362 -19.87 -29.91 7.94
N MET A 363 -19.73 -30.70 6.86
CA MET A 363 -20.70 -31.74 6.48
C MET A 363 -20.91 -32.79 7.59
N LEU A 364 -19.82 -33.22 8.24
CA LEU A 364 -19.89 -34.18 9.35
C LEU A 364 -20.63 -33.58 10.56
N CYS A 365 -20.38 -32.31 10.87
CA CYS A 365 -21.11 -31.59 11.93
C CYS A 365 -22.61 -31.52 11.63
N TYR A 366 -23.01 -31.11 10.42
CA TYR A 366 -24.42 -31.07 10.02
C TYR A 366 -25.09 -32.45 10.07
N GLY A 367 -24.39 -33.51 9.63
CA GLY A 367 -24.89 -34.88 9.69
C GLY A 367 -25.09 -35.39 11.13
N GLN A 368 -24.33 -34.90 12.11
CA GLN A 368 -24.56 -35.20 13.52
C GLN A 368 -25.77 -34.44 14.07
N HIS A 369 -25.92 -33.16 13.73
CA HIS A 369 -27.07 -32.34 14.15
C HIS A 369 -28.39 -32.90 13.63
N ALA A 370 -28.48 -33.24 12.34
CA ALA A 370 -29.70 -33.81 11.75
C ALA A 370 -30.11 -35.15 12.41
N LYS A 371 -29.14 -35.99 12.80
CA LYS A 371 -29.42 -37.23 13.53
C LYS A 371 -29.93 -36.97 14.95
N SER A 372 -29.35 -35.99 15.64
CA SER A 372 -29.80 -35.59 16.98
C SER A 372 -31.21 -35.00 16.97
N GLU A 373 -31.57 -34.21 15.96
CA GLU A 373 -32.92 -33.65 15.80
C GLU A 373 -33.96 -34.74 15.53
N LEU A 374 -33.67 -35.70 14.64
CA LEU A 374 -34.55 -36.84 14.39
C LEU A 374 -34.78 -37.68 15.66
N CYS A 375 -33.72 -37.94 16.45
CA CYS A 375 -33.88 -38.66 17.72
C CYS A 375 -34.74 -37.90 18.74
N LEU A 376 -34.69 -36.55 18.74
CA LEU A 376 -35.53 -35.72 19.60
C LEU A 376 -36.99 -35.75 19.15
N GLU A 377 -37.26 -35.68 17.84
CA GLU A 377 -38.62 -35.79 17.30
C GLU A 377 -39.24 -37.15 17.58
N ASP A 378 -38.50 -38.24 17.42
CA ASP A 378 -38.97 -39.60 17.75
C ASP A 378 -39.28 -39.72 19.26
N CYS A 379 -38.44 -39.13 20.12
CA CYS A 379 -38.68 -39.10 21.57
C CYS A 379 -39.90 -38.26 21.98
N ILE A 380 -40.26 -37.24 21.20
CA ILE A 380 -41.46 -36.41 21.43
C ILE A 380 -42.71 -37.18 21.00
N LYS A 381 -42.68 -37.81 19.81
CA LYS A 381 -43.78 -38.66 19.32
C LYS A 381 -44.10 -39.81 20.27
N ASP A 382 -43.07 -40.51 20.78
CA ASP A 382 -43.24 -41.59 21.76
C ASP A 382 -43.87 -41.14 23.08
N LYS A 383 -43.71 -39.86 23.45
CA LYS A 383 -44.34 -39.28 24.65
C LYS A 383 -45.78 -38.87 24.40
N GLU A 384 -46.08 -38.30 23.24
CA GLU A 384 -47.46 -37.94 22.85
C GLU A 384 -48.34 -39.18 22.67
N GLU A 385 -47.82 -40.26 22.06
CA GLU A 385 -48.57 -41.52 21.93
C GLU A 385 -48.87 -42.16 23.30
N LYS A 386 -47.91 -42.11 24.24
CA LYS A 386 -48.13 -42.59 25.61
C LYS A 386 -49.15 -41.75 26.38
N SER A 387 -49.14 -40.43 26.25
CA SER A 387 -50.14 -39.59 26.93
C SER A 387 -51.56 -39.82 26.39
N VAL A 388 -51.70 -40.03 25.08
CA VAL A 388 -53.01 -40.34 24.48
C VAL A 388 -53.50 -41.72 24.93
N GLN A 389 -52.62 -42.71 25.05
CA GLN A 389 -52.99 -44.04 25.54
C GLN A 389 -53.40 -44.01 27.01
N ASP A 390 -52.69 -43.26 27.87
CA ASP A 390 -53.05 -43.06 29.27
C ASP A 390 -54.39 -42.31 29.44
N GLU A 391 -54.72 -41.35 28.56
CA GLU A 391 -56.03 -40.66 28.57
C GLU A 391 -57.19 -41.57 28.12
N VAL A 392 -56.95 -42.45 27.13
CA VAL A 392 -57.94 -43.44 26.67
C VAL A 392 -58.20 -44.50 27.74
N GLU A 393 -57.15 -45.00 28.40
CA GLU A 393 -57.29 -45.97 29.49
C GLU A 393 -58.03 -45.36 30.70
N ASN A 394 -57.78 -44.10 31.03
CA ASN A 394 -58.51 -43.40 32.10
C ASN A 394 -59.98 -43.10 31.74
N SER A 395 -60.32 -42.95 30.45
CA SER A 395 -61.69 -42.70 30.00
C SER A 395 -62.57 -43.95 29.93
N ILE A 396 -61.97 -45.15 29.85
CA ILE A 396 -62.70 -46.44 29.85
C ILE A 396 -62.95 -46.94 31.29
N GLY A 397 -62.19 -46.41 32.28
CA GLY A 397 -62.29 -46.77 33.70
C GLY A 397 -63.26 -45.96 34.55
N SER A 398 -63.97 -44.97 33.99
CA SER A 398 -65.02 -44.16 34.64
C SER A 398 -66.39 -44.48 34.06
#